data_AF-A0A7V9DUT0-F1
#
_entry.id   AF-A0A7V9DUT0-F1
#
_cell.length_a   1.000
_cell.length_b   1.000
_cell.length_c   1.000
_cell.angle_alpha   90.00
_cell.angle_beta   90.00
_cell.angle_gamma   90.00
#
_symmetry.space_group_name_H-M   'P 1'
#
loop_
_entity.id
_entity.type
_entity.pdbx_description
1 polymer ?
#
loop_
_entity_poly.entity_id
_entity_poly.type
_entity_poly.pdbx_seq_one_letter_code
_entity_poly.pdbx_strand_id
1 'polypeptide(L)'
;SFIATANAVRYCGAQPVFADVAEDANLSPETVREVLSPRTKAVLVVHQAGVPAPIEELRALLDRLGVPLLEDAGCAAGSTYRGRPVGAGALMAGWSFHPRKLLTTGEGGMVTTDDPELAARLRRLREHGMDVSATARHTAGRVVLESYLETGFNYRMTDLQAAVGIVQLGRLDAIVARRRELAANYHAALTDLPELRLVRDPDYGTTNYQSFWLVLPDHAPSQLEALQSLADSGVSARRGIMASHREPAYAEHPHVPLPVTERLAQRSIILPVFDEMTDMEQGHVVDSLRRIVK
;
A
#
# COMPACT_ATOMS: atom_id res chain seq x y z
N SER A 1 5.03 -3.60 -6.00
CA SER A 1 3.89 -2.80 -5.48
C SER A 1 2.77 -2.77 -6.52
N PHE A 2 1.66 -2.08 -6.26
CA PHE A 2 0.65 -1.85 -7.30
C PHE A 2 1.19 -0.84 -8.34
N ILE A 3 0.78 -0.98 -9.61
CA ILE A 3 1.36 -0.23 -10.73
C ILE A 3 1.22 1.30 -10.61
N ALA A 4 0.25 1.78 -9.83
CA ALA A 4 0.05 3.21 -9.57
C ALA A 4 1.28 3.89 -8.95
N THR A 5 2.03 3.19 -8.08
CA THR A 5 3.25 3.70 -7.45
C THR A 5 4.30 4.07 -8.50
N ALA A 6 4.53 3.21 -9.51
CA ALA A 6 5.48 3.48 -10.60
C ALA A 6 4.91 4.48 -11.63
N ASN A 7 3.61 4.41 -11.90
CA ASN A 7 2.95 5.34 -12.83
C ASN A 7 3.05 6.79 -12.34
N ALA A 8 2.91 7.03 -11.03
CA ALA A 8 3.06 8.35 -10.43
C ALA A 8 4.43 8.97 -10.75
N VAL A 9 5.50 8.16 -10.71
CA VAL A 9 6.86 8.60 -11.08
C VAL A 9 6.92 8.99 -12.56
N ARG A 10 6.35 8.16 -13.45
CA ARG A 10 6.32 8.44 -14.90
C ARG A 10 5.48 9.69 -15.24
N TYR A 11 4.37 9.93 -14.55
CA TYR A 11 3.55 11.13 -14.75
C TYR A 11 4.31 12.42 -14.43
N CYS A 12 5.33 12.36 -13.59
CA CYS A 12 6.23 13.48 -13.31
C CYS A 12 7.40 13.60 -14.31
N GLY A 13 7.45 12.77 -15.35
CA GLY A 13 8.56 12.73 -16.31
C GLY A 13 9.84 12.08 -15.75
N ALA A 14 9.76 11.49 -14.56
CA ALA A 14 10.88 10.79 -13.92
C ALA A 14 10.91 9.31 -14.35
N GLN A 15 12.06 8.67 -14.12
CA GLN A 15 12.27 7.25 -14.39
C GLN A 15 12.17 6.46 -13.08
N PRO A 16 11.22 5.52 -12.93
CA PRO A 16 11.22 4.64 -11.77
C PRO A 16 12.48 3.77 -11.79
N VAL A 17 13.08 3.52 -10.64
CA VAL A 17 14.16 2.54 -10.49
C VAL A 17 13.68 1.53 -9.47
N PHE A 18 13.54 0.28 -9.90
CA PHE A 18 13.02 -0.78 -9.05
C PHE A 18 14.15 -1.37 -8.20
N ALA A 19 13.98 -1.33 -6.89
CA ALA A 19 14.75 -2.10 -5.92
C ALA A 19 14.01 -3.42 -5.62
N ASP A 20 14.73 -4.47 -5.25
CA ASP A 20 14.09 -5.70 -4.79
C ASP A 20 13.45 -5.48 -3.40
N VAL A 21 12.69 -6.46 -2.93
CA VAL A 21 12.06 -6.44 -1.62
C VAL A 21 12.68 -7.47 -0.69
N ALA A 22 12.48 -7.29 0.61
CA ALA A 22 12.73 -8.33 1.60
C ALA A 22 11.57 -9.35 1.63
N GLU A 23 11.70 -10.37 2.49
CA GLU A 23 10.69 -11.43 2.60
C GLU A 23 9.32 -10.90 3.04
N ASP A 24 9.25 -9.80 3.80
CA ASP A 24 8.00 -9.15 4.18
C ASP A 24 7.33 -8.36 3.03
N ALA A 25 7.93 -8.41 1.84
CA ALA A 25 7.53 -7.73 0.62
C ALA A 25 7.67 -6.18 0.65
N ASN A 26 8.36 -5.64 1.66
CA ASN A 26 8.75 -4.23 1.73
C ASN A 26 10.16 -4.00 1.17
N LEU A 27 10.47 -2.75 0.83
CA LEU A 27 11.85 -2.33 0.56
C LEU A 27 12.67 -2.40 1.85
N SER A 28 13.96 -2.76 1.74
CA SER A 28 14.92 -2.67 2.85
C SER A 28 16.07 -1.71 2.52
N PRO A 29 16.84 -1.24 3.52
CA PRO A 29 18.04 -0.45 3.26
C PRO A 29 19.04 -1.14 2.33
N GLU A 30 19.15 -2.47 2.42
CA GLU A 30 20.04 -3.29 1.59
C GLU A 30 19.58 -3.25 0.13
N THR A 31 18.30 -3.56 -0.15
CA THR A 31 17.79 -3.60 -1.52
C THR A 31 17.76 -2.21 -2.16
N VAL A 32 17.48 -1.17 -1.37
CA VAL A 32 17.55 0.23 -1.85
C VAL A 32 18.98 0.61 -2.19
N ARG A 33 19.97 0.26 -1.36
CA ARG A 33 21.38 0.61 -1.57
C ARG A 33 21.92 0.11 -2.91
N GLU A 34 21.48 -1.07 -3.37
CA GLU A 34 21.91 -1.67 -4.64
C GLU A 34 21.56 -0.85 -5.88
N VAL A 35 20.52 0.00 -5.80
CA VAL A 35 20.01 0.75 -6.94
C VAL A 35 20.15 2.27 -6.80
N LEU A 36 20.70 2.75 -5.67
CA LEU A 36 20.97 4.16 -5.47
C LEU A 36 22.02 4.68 -6.44
N SER A 37 21.83 5.92 -6.90
CA SER A 37 22.77 6.60 -7.78
C SER A 37 22.74 8.11 -7.56
N PRO A 38 23.71 8.88 -8.09
CA PRO A 38 23.65 10.34 -8.08
C PRO A 38 22.41 10.93 -8.79
N ARG A 39 21.70 10.14 -9.61
CA ARG A 39 20.45 10.55 -10.27
C ARG A 39 19.22 10.32 -9.40
N THR A 40 19.32 9.61 -8.27
CA THR A 40 18.18 9.35 -7.39
C THR A 40 17.66 10.66 -6.79
N LYS A 41 16.36 10.92 -6.97
CA LYS A 41 15.69 12.14 -6.47
C LYS A 41 14.73 11.90 -5.33
N ALA A 42 14.27 10.68 -5.15
CA ALA A 42 13.45 10.23 -4.04
C ALA A 42 13.47 8.71 -3.98
N VAL A 43 13.15 8.16 -2.81
CA VAL A 43 12.73 6.76 -2.65
C VAL A 43 11.26 6.75 -2.27
N LEU A 44 10.45 5.95 -2.95
CA LEU A 44 9.04 5.77 -2.67
C LEU A 44 8.83 4.37 -2.08
N VAL A 45 8.65 4.29 -0.76
CA VAL A 45 8.44 3.03 -0.05
C VAL A 45 6.96 2.75 0.09
N VAL A 46 6.54 1.51 -0.13
CA VAL A 46 5.16 1.07 0.07
C VAL A 46 5.06 0.29 1.37
N HIS A 47 4.05 0.58 2.19
CA HIS A 47 3.67 -0.27 3.32
C HIS A 47 2.85 -1.45 2.79
N GLN A 48 3.56 -2.46 2.31
CA GLN A 48 3.02 -3.47 1.41
C GLN A 48 1.93 -4.30 2.09
N ALA A 49 0.74 -4.33 1.47
CA ALA A 49 -0.42 -5.06 1.98
C ALA A 49 -0.83 -4.73 3.43
N GLY A 50 -0.41 -3.57 3.96
CA GLY A 50 -0.64 -3.16 5.34
C GLY A 50 0.50 -3.51 6.30
N VAL A 51 1.54 -4.22 5.84
CA VAL A 51 2.75 -4.44 6.63
C VAL A 51 3.55 -3.13 6.66
N PRO A 52 3.88 -2.58 7.86
CA PRO A 52 4.67 -1.35 7.94
C PRO A 52 6.10 -1.63 7.43
N ALA A 53 6.63 -0.73 6.60
CA ALA A 53 8.00 -0.80 6.09
C ALA A 53 9.03 -0.29 7.13
N PRO A 54 10.33 -0.60 7.00
CA PRO A 54 11.37 -0.20 7.95
C PRO A 54 11.79 1.28 7.76
N ILE A 55 10.93 2.20 8.20
CA ILE A 55 11.07 3.63 7.90
C ILE A 55 12.31 4.28 8.53
N GLU A 56 12.62 4.02 9.81
CA GLU A 56 13.81 4.58 10.47
C GLU A 56 15.09 4.09 9.80
N GLU A 57 15.15 2.82 9.44
CA GLU A 57 16.31 2.21 8.81
C GLU A 57 16.52 2.77 7.39
N LEU A 58 15.44 2.96 6.64
CA LEU A 58 15.48 3.61 5.32
C LEU A 58 15.88 5.08 5.42
N ARG A 59 15.32 5.84 6.37
CA ARG A 59 15.70 7.26 6.61
C ARG A 59 17.16 7.38 6.99
N ALA A 60 17.65 6.53 7.89
CA ALA A 60 19.06 6.53 8.28
C ALA A 60 20.00 6.35 7.08
N LEU A 61 19.63 5.52 6.09
CA LEU A 61 20.37 5.39 4.83
C LEU A 61 20.30 6.67 3.99
N LEU A 62 19.11 7.21 3.79
CA LEU A 62 18.81 8.23 2.78
C LEU A 62 19.14 9.66 3.23
N ASP A 63 18.99 9.98 4.51
CA ASP A 63 19.27 11.30 5.06
C ASP A 63 20.75 11.68 4.87
N ARG A 64 21.66 10.70 5.03
CA ARG A 64 23.10 10.89 4.76
C ARG A 64 23.41 11.24 3.31
N LEU A 65 22.50 10.92 2.40
CA LEU A 65 22.61 11.14 0.96
C LEU A 65 21.76 12.33 0.49
N GLY A 66 20.99 12.95 1.39
CA GLY A 66 20.04 14.01 1.04
C GLY A 66 18.93 13.55 0.09
N VAL A 67 18.58 12.25 0.10
CA VAL A 67 17.53 11.70 -0.75
C VAL A 67 16.23 11.64 0.04
N PRO A 68 15.12 12.30 -0.39
CA PRO A 68 13.87 12.25 0.33
C PRO A 68 13.21 10.87 0.27
N LEU A 69 12.65 10.43 1.41
CA LEU A 69 11.79 9.25 1.51
C LEU A 69 10.32 9.67 1.48
N LEU A 70 9.57 9.10 0.54
CA LEU A 70 8.12 9.25 0.39
C LEU A 70 7.44 7.94 0.74
N GLU A 71 6.30 8.00 1.40
CA GLU A 71 5.55 6.81 1.86
C GLU A 71 4.28 6.62 1.01
N ASP A 72 4.10 5.45 0.43
CA ASP A 72 2.83 4.96 -0.12
C ASP A 72 2.16 4.11 0.96
N ALA A 73 1.29 4.76 1.73
CA ALA A 73 0.48 4.19 2.79
C ALA A 73 -0.89 3.72 2.28
N GLY A 74 -1.03 3.49 0.96
CA GLY A 74 -2.29 3.14 0.33
C GLY A 74 -2.94 1.86 0.86
N CYS A 75 -2.21 1.00 1.59
CA CYS A 75 -2.74 -0.19 2.25
C CYS A 75 -2.65 -0.15 3.78
N ALA A 76 -2.20 0.96 4.38
CA ALA A 76 -1.67 0.97 5.74
C ALA A 76 -2.51 1.76 6.75
N ALA A 77 -3.73 2.20 6.40
CA ALA A 77 -4.64 2.84 7.34
C ALA A 77 -4.84 1.95 8.59
N GLY A 78 -4.51 2.46 9.77
CA GLY A 78 -4.58 1.73 11.05
C GLY A 78 -3.40 0.81 11.35
N SER A 79 -2.40 0.71 10.47
CA SER A 79 -1.12 0.03 10.78
C SER A 79 -0.26 0.93 11.66
N THR A 80 0.59 0.33 12.49
CA THR A 80 1.48 1.08 13.40
C THR A 80 2.95 0.79 13.13
N TYR A 81 3.80 1.79 13.36
CA TYR A 81 5.25 1.72 13.31
C TYR A 81 5.79 2.43 14.56
N ARG A 82 6.59 1.72 15.36
CA ARG A 82 7.17 2.20 16.65
C ARG A 82 6.12 2.83 17.57
N GLY A 83 4.94 2.21 17.66
CA GLY A 83 3.83 2.67 18.51
C GLY A 83 3.08 3.89 18.00
N ARG A 84 3.38 4.38 16.79
CA ARG A 84 2.68 5.49 16.12
C ARG A 84 1.98 5.00 14.86
N PRO A 85 0.92 5.68 14.37
CA PRO A 85 0.34 5.37 13.08
C PRO A 85 1.39 5.46 11.96
N VAL A 86 1.32 4.56 10.97
CA VAL A 86 2.08 4.68 9.73
C VAL A 86 1.88 6.08 9.11
N GLY A 87 2.89 6.63 8.43
CA GLY A 87 2.85 7.98 7.86
C GLY A 87 3.11 9.10 8.86
N ALA A 88 3.18 8.81 10.17
CA ALA A 88 3.53 9.82 11.17
C ALA A 88 4.97 10.31 10.98
N GLY A 89 5.14 11.62 10.80
CA GLY A 89 6.46 12.22 10.53
C GLY A 89 7.02 11.91 9.15
N ALA A 90 6.21 11.43 8.20
CA ALA A 90 6.58 11.29 6.79
C ALA A 90 6.75 12.66 6.14
N LEU A 91 7.73 12.78 5.22
CA LEU A 91 7.82 13.97 4.36
C LEU A 91 6.52 14.15 3.59
N MET A 92 6.06 13.08 2.94
CA MET A 92 4.70 12.94 2.44
C MET A 92 4.29 11.47 2.51
N ALA A 93 3.05 11.22 2.90
CA ALA A 93 2.43 9.89 2.80
C ALA A 93 1.16 9.95 1.94
N GLY A 94 1.08 9.06 0.95
CA GLY A 94 -0.08 8.88 0.07
C GLY A 94 -1.01 7.79 0.59
N TRP A 95 -2.32 8.05 0.58
CA TRP A 95 -3.36 7.14 1.08
C TRP A 95 -4.39 6.90 0.00
N SER A 96 -5.03 5.72 0.04
CA SER A 96 -6.08 5.34 -0.92
C SER A 96 -7.36 4.98 -0.19
N PHE A 97 -8.48 5.47 -0.71
CA PHE A 97 -9.84 5.19 -0.27
C PHE A 97 -10.68 4.54 -1.37
N HIS A 98 -10.02 3.74 -2.22
CA HIS A 98 -10.67 2.90 -3.24
C HIS A 98 -11.56 1.83 -2.57
N PRO A 99 -12.61 1.27 -3.22
CA PRO A 99 -13.57 0.34 -2.59
C PRO A 99 -13.01 -0.98 -2.03
N ARG A 100 -11.73 -1.23 -2.25
CA ARG A 100 -11.03 -2.44 -1.78
C ARG A 100 -10.08 -2.16 -0.62
N LYS A 101 -10.00 -0.91 -0.17
CA LYS A 101 -9.17 -0.50 0.97
C LYS A 101 -9.98 -0.64 2.25
N LEU A 102 -9.31 -0.64 3.41
CA LEU A 102 -9.98 -0.71 4.71
C LEU A 102 -11.03 0.40 4.87
N LEU A 103 -10.67 1.61 4.45
CA LEU A 103 -11.56 2.76 4.40
C LEU A 103 -11.85 3.07 2.95
N THR A 104 -13.11 3.34 2.62
CA THR A 104 -13.52 3.69 1.26
C THR A 104 -14.30 5.00 1.22
N THR A 105 -14.12 5.76 0.15
CA THR A 105 -14.98 6.90 -0.21
C THR A 105 -15.65 6.68 -1.56
N GLY A 106 -15.80 5.43 -1.99
CA GLY A 106 -16.19 5.07 -3.36
C GLY A 106 -15.00 5.20 -4.31
N GLU A 107 -14.46 6.40 -4.47
CA GLU A 107 -13.11 6.63 -4.99
C GLU A 107 -12.49 7.75 -4.16
N GLY A 108 -11.17 7.73 -3.99
CA GLY A 108 -10.50 8.78 -3.24
C GLY A 108 -9.09 8.45 -2.77
N GLY A 109 -8.45 9.48 -2.23
CA GLY A 109 -7.13 9.39 -1.63
C GLY A 109 -6.82 10.62 -0.79
N MET A 110 -5.70 10.56 -0.10
CA MET A 110 -5.19 11.66 0.72
C MET A 110 -3.67 11.76 0.53
N VAL A 111 -3.14 12.96 0.68
CA VAL A 111 -1.71 13.15 0.95
C VAL A 111 -1.60 13.85 2.29
N THR A 112 -0.77 13.31 3.19
CA THR A 112 -0.46 13.92 4.48
C THR A 112 1.00 14.35 4.51
N THR A 113 1.27 15.48 5.16
CA THR A 113 2.62 16.03 5.38
C THR A 113 2.57 16.95 6.59
N ASP A 114 3.66 17.01 7.35
CA ASP A 114 3.84 17.96 8.45
C ASP A 114 4.39 19.32 7.95
N ASP A 115 4.79 19.41 6.68
CA ASP A 115 5.32 20.63 6.06
C ASP A 115 4.17 21.54 5.56
N PRO A 116 3.99 22.74 6.16
CA PRO A 116 2.90 23.64 5.80
C PRO A 116 3.05 24.23 4.38
N GLU A 117 4.28 24.40 3.88
CA GLU A 117 4.52 24.92 2.54
C GLU A 117 4.18 23.87 1.47
N LEU A 118 4.58 22.62 1.70
CA LEU A 118 4.16 21.49 0.86
C LEU A 118 2.63 21.32 0.90
N ALA A 119 2.01 21.39 2.08
CA ALA A 119 0.56 21.28 2.21
C ALA A 119 -0.17 22.39 1.42
N ALA A 120 0.30 23.64 1.52
CA ALA A 120 -0.26 24.76 0.77
C ALA A 120 -0.13 24.56 -0.74
N ARG A 121 1.06 24.12 -1.20
CA ARG A 121 1.30 23.83 -2.61
C ARG A 121 0.43 22.70 -3.14
N LEU A 122 0.31 21.59 -2.40
CA LEU A 122 -0.55 20.46 -2.76
C LEU A 122 -2.03 20.86 -2.88
N ARG A 123 -2.52 21.75 -1.99
CA ARG A 123 -3.89 22.27 -2.08
C ARG A 123 -4.14 23.05 -3.37
N ARG A 124 -3.19 23.90 -3.78
CA ARG A 124 -3.26 24.62 -5.07
C ARG A 124 -3.18 23.65 -6.25
N LEU A 125 -2.19 22.76 -6.28
CA LEU A 125 -2.02 21.78 -7.36
C LEU A 125 -3.25 20.89 -7.55
N ARG A 126 -3.95 20.52 -6.47
CA ARG A 126 -5.20 19.75 -6.53
C ARG A 126 -6.36 20.51 -7.18
N GLU A 127 -6.30 21.84 -7.17
CA GLU A 127 -7.31 22.77 -7.65
C GLU A 127 -6.73 23.73 -8.70
N HIS A 128 -6.28 23.17 -9.82
CA HIS A 128 -5.81 23.88 -11.03
C HIS A 128 -4.60 24.82 -10.84
N GLY A 129 -3.96 24.84 -9.66
CA GLY A 129 -2.84 25.75 -9.37
C GLY A 129 -3.29 27.15 -8.93
N MET A 130 -4.56 27.31 -8.56
CA MET A 130 -5.17 28.57 -8.18
C MET A 130 -4.61 29.09 -6.84
N ASP A 131 -4.23 30.37 -6.78
CA ASP A 131 -3.63 31.00 -5.59
C ASP A 131 -4.63 31.30 -4.47
N VAL A 132 -5.88 31.58 -4.83
CA VAL A 132 -6.98 31.87 -3.88
C VAL A 132 -8.14 30.89 -4.11
N SER A 133 -8.54 30.15 -3.07
CA SER A 133 -9.64 29.19 -3.17
C SER A 133 -11.00 29.86 -3.47
N ALA A 134 -11.94 29.11 -4.05
CA ALA A 134 -13.30 29.60 -4.28
C ALA A 134 -13.98 30.09 -2.99
N THR A 135 -13.81 29.37 -1.88
CA THR A 135 -14.33 29.76 -0.56
C THR A 135 -13.72 31.06 -0.07
N ALA A 136 -12.41 31.25 -0.22
CA ALA A 136 -11.73 32.48 0.16
C ALA A 136 -12.21 33.67 -0.69
N ARG A 137 -12.41 33.49 -2.01
CA ARG A 137 -12.99 34.53 -2.87
C ARG A 137 -14.42 34.90 -2.46
N HIS A 138 -15.26 33.91 -2.15
CA HIS A 138 -16.64 34.14 -1.75
C HIS A 138 -16.77 34.87 -0.40
N THR A 139 -15.79 34.67 0.50
CA THR A 139 -15.78 35.28 1.85
C THR A 139 -15.00 36.59 1.94
N ALA A 140 -14.30 37.01 0.87
CA ALA A 140 -13.40 38.17 0.88
C ALA A 140 -14.10 39.54 1.00
N GLY A 141 -15.43 39.60 0.88
CA GLY A 141 -16.21 40.86 0.95
C GLY A 141 -15.93 41.86 -0.19
N ARG A 142 -15.06 41.50 -1.13
CA ARG A 142 -14.69 42.26 -2.34
C ARG A 142 -14.38 41.30 -3.48
N VAL A 143 -14.38 41.79 -4.71
CA VAL A 143 -13.95 41.01 -5.87
C VAL A 143 -12.46 40.70 -5.75
N VAL A 144 -12.13 39.41 -5.74
CA VAL A 144 -10.77 38.88 -5.78
C VAL A 144 -10.63 38.09 -7.07
N LEU A 145 -9.70 38.50 -7.93
CA LEU A 145 -9.35 37.76 -9.14
C LEU A 145 -8.23 36.78 -8.80
N GLU A 146 -8.45 35.52 -9.09
CA GLU A 146 -7.45 34.47 -8.93
C GLU A 146 -6.36 34.52 -10.00
N SER A 147 -5.20 33.98 -9.65
CA SER A 147 -4.13 33.64 -10.59
C SER A 147 -3.79 32.16 -10.51
N TYR A 148 -3.22 31.63 -11.59
CA TYR A 148 -2.81 30.24 -11.72
C TYR A 148 -1.28 30.19 -11.73
N LEU A 149 -0.68 29.87 -10.58
CA LEU A 149 0.76 30.03 -10.34
C LEU A 149 1.63 28.93 -10.97
N GLU A 150 1.03 27.76 -11.18
CA GLU A 150 1.67 26.56 -11.71
C GLU A 150 0.60 25.69 -12.37
N THR A 151 0.98 24.85 -13.34
CA THR A 151 0.04 23.91 -13.97
C THR A 151 -0.41 22.88 -12.94
N GLY A 152 -1.67 23.01 -12.49
CA GLY A 152 -2.29 22.06 -11.56
C GLY A 152 -3.16 21.00 -12.23
N PHE A 153 -3.93 20.32 -11.39
CA PHE A 153 -4.81 19.21 -11.71
C PHE A 153 -6.23 19.49 -11.20
N ASN A 154 -7.17 18.61 -11.57
CA ASN A 154 -8.48 18.55 -10.93
C ASN A 154 -8.59 17.25 -10.14
N TYR A 155 -7.99 17.22 -8.95
CA TYR A 155 -7.98 16.04 -8.05
C TYR A 155 -8.75 16.30 -6.75
N ARG A 156 -9.74 17.21 -6.80
CA ARG A 156 -10.57 17.53 -5.64
C ARG A 156 -11.41 16.32 -5.24
N MET A 157 -11.42 16.02 -3.94
CA MET A 157 -12.42 15.17 -3.33
C MET A 157 -13.71 15.98 -3.17
N THR A 158 -14.85 15.36 -3.43
CA THR A 158 -16.17 15.97 -3.22
C THR A 158 -16.62 15.83 -1.76
N ASP A 159 -17.51 16.71 -1.30
CA ASP A 159 -18.09 16.61 0.05
C ASP A 159 -18.87 15.30 0.26
N LEU A 160 -19.45 14.72 -0.80
CA LEU A 160 -20.10 13.40 -0.75
C LEU A 160 -19.09 12.30 -0.40
N GLN A 161 -17.93 12.30 -1.06
CA GLN A 161 -16.85 11.36 -0.77
C GLN A 161 -16.30 11.59 0.65
N ALA A 162 -16.12 12.85 1.04
CA ALA A 162 -15.61 13.20 2.37
C ALA A 162 -16.59 12.79 3.49
N ALA A 163 -17.90 12.95 3.31
CA ALA A 163 -18.92 12.54 4.27
C ALA A 163 -18.88 11.04 4.54
N VAL A 164 -18.73 10.22 3.48
CA VAL A 164 -18.52 8.77 3.63
C VAL A 164 -17.22 8.48 4.38
N GLY A 165 -16.14 9.19 4.01
CA GLY A 165 -14.83 9.02 4.64
C GLY A 165 -14.80 9.32 6.13
N ILE A 166 -15.51 10.35 6.60
CA ILE A 166 -15.61 10.70 8.02
C ILE A 166 -16.26 9.57 8.83
N VAL A 167 -17.36 8.99 8.32
CA VAL A 167 -18.04 7.87 8.98
C VAL A 167 -17.16 6.62 8.98
N GLN A 168 -16.46 6.34 7.87
CA GLN A 168 -15.53 5.23 7.76
C GLN A 168 -14.36 5.38 8.73
N LEU A 169 -13.78 6.58 8.84
CA LEU A 169 -12.66 6.85 9.73
C LEU A 169 -13.03 6.62 11.21
N GLY A 170 -14.24 6.98 11.63
CA GLY A 170 -14.74 6.69 12.98
C GLY A 170 -14.88 5.20 13.31
N ARG A 171 -14.81 4.31 12.30
CA ARG A 171 -14.88 2.85 12.45
C ARG A 171 -13.51 2.17 12.31
N LEU A 172 -12.45 2.92 12.00
CA LEU A 172 -11.15 2.36 11.64
C LEU A 172 -10.63 1.37 12.70
N ASP A 173 -10.66 1.76 13.98
CA ASP A 173 -10.13 0.93 15.06
C ASP A 173 -10.88 -0.40 15.18
N ALA A 174 -12.21 -0.39 15.05
CA ALA A 174 -13.03 -1.59 15.08
C ALA A 174 -12.78 -2.50 13.86
N ILE A 175 -12.61 -1.92 12.67
CA ILE A 175 -12.26 -2.66 11.44
C ILE A 175 -10.91 -3.34 11.59
N VAL A 176 -9.90 -2.61 12.09
CA VAL A 176 -8.55 -3.15 12.30
C VAL A 176 -8.56 -4.25 13.35
N ALA A 177 -9.25 -4.05 14.47
CA ALA A 177 -9.41 -5.06 15.51
C ALA A 177 -10.00 -6.35 14.94
N ARG A 178 -11.12 -6.26 14.20
CA ARG A 178 -11.78 -7.41 13.59
C ARG A 178 -10.87 -8.13 12.59
N ARG A 179 -10.14 -7.41 11.75
CA ARG A 179 -9.18 -8.01 10.80
C ARG A 179 -8.04 -8.73 11.51
N ARG A 180 -7.55 -8.18 12.63
CA ARG A 180 -6.50 -8.82 13.44
C ARG A 180 -6.99 -10.09 14.13
N GLU A 181 -8.23 -10.13 14.60
CA GLU A 181 -8.87 -11.36 15.10
C GLU A 181 -8.92 -12.45 14.01
N LEU A 182 -9.43 -12.11 12.82
CA LEU A 182 -9.50 -13.04 11.69
C LEU A 182 -8.10 -13.52 11.29
N ALA A 183 -7.10 -12.64 11.26
CA ALA A 183 -5.72 -13.03 10.96
C ALA A 183 -5.13 -13.96 12.03
N ALA A 184 -5.42 -13.73 13.32
CA ALA A 184 -5.00 -14.60 14.41
C ALA A 184 -5.59 -16.01 14.27
N ASN A 185 -6.86 -16.11 13.86
CA ASN A 185 -7.50 -17.40 13.57
C ASN A 185 -6.79 -18.14 12.44
N TYR A 186 -6.45 -17.47 11.34
CA TYR A 186 -5.67 -18.07 10.27
C TYR A 186 -4.29 -18.55 10.75
N HIS A 187 -3.58 -17.74 11.53
CA HIS A 187 -2.30 -18.14 12.10
C HIS A 187 -2.41 -19.40 12.96
N ALA A 188 -3.38 -19.45 13.87
CA ALA A 188 -3.62 -20.62 14.72
C ALA A 188 -3.97 -21.85 13.89
N ALA A 189 -4.88 -21.70 12.92
CA ALA A 189 -5.39 -22.80 12.10
C ALA A 189 -4.38 -23.34 11.08
N LEU A 190 -3.30 -22.61 10.77
CA LEU A 190 -2.27 -23.01 9.79
C LEU A 190 -0.91 -23.30 10.45
N THR A 191 -0.84 -23.38 11.79
CA THR A 191 0.43 -23.60 12.52
C THR A 191 1.09 -24.95 12.21
N ASP A 192 0.31 -25.96 11.82
CA ASP A 192 0.81 -27.30 11.46
C ASP A 192 1.27 -27.41 9.99
N LEU A 193 1.27 -26.32 9.23
CA LEU A 193 1.83 -26.21 7.88
C LEU A 193 3.05 -25.26 7.88
N PRO A 194 4.16 -25.64 8.53
CA PRO A 194 5.33 -24.76 8.70
C PRO A 194 6.00 -24.38 7.37
N GLU A 195 5.76 -25.12 6.30
CA GLU A 195 6.22 -24.81 4.95
C GLU A 195 5.51 -23.59 4.33
N LEU A 196 4.35 -23.18 4.86
CA LEU A 196 3.69 -21.94 4.44
C LEU A 196 4.32 -20.74 5.13
N ARG A 197 4.74 -19.76 4.33
CA ARG A 197 5.16 -18.48 4.87
C ARG A 197 3.99 -17.50 4.93
N LEU A 198 3.44 -17.31 6.12
CA LEU A 198 2.31 -16.41 6.37
C LEU A 198 2.78 -14.96 6.61
N VAL A 199 2.01 -13.97 6.18
CA VAL A 199 2.21 -12.55 6.56
C VAL A 199 2.17 -12.38 8.07
N ARG A 200 3.07 -11.60 8.65
CA ARG A 200 3.14 -11.35 10.10
C ARG A 200 3.45 -9.89 10.39
N ASP A 201 3.22 -9.47 11.63
CA ASP A 201 3.73 -8.21 12.17
C ASP A 201 5.28 -8.24 12.15
N PRO A 202 5.96 -7.17 11.69
CA PRO A 202 7.40 -7.01 11.89
C PRO A 202 7.70 -6.55 13.33
N ASP A 203 8.94 -6.75 13.80
CA ASP A 203 9.35 -6.45 15.19
C ASP A 203 9.13 -4.98 15.62
N TYR A 204 9.00 -4.07 14.66
CA TYR A 204 8.88 -2.63 14.88
C TYR A 204 7.47 -2.10 14.68
N GLY A 205 6.45 -2.93 14.40
CA GLY A 205 5.12 -2.42 14.08
C GLY A 205 4.02 -3.47 13.97
N THR A 206 2.80 -3.01 13.68
CA THR A 206 1.64 -3.90 13.53
C THR A 206 0.96 -3.68 12.19
N THR A 207 0.65 -4.76 11.48
CA THR A 207 -0.18 -4.74 10.27
C THR A 207 -1.66 -4.57 10.61
N ASN A 208 -2.38 -3.89 9.71
CA ASN A 208 -3.84 -3.83 9.73
C ASN A 208 -4.51 -5.05 9.08
N TYR A 209 -3.73 -5.98 8.53
CA TYR A 209 -4.18 -7.10 7.72
C TYR A 209 -5.19 -6.69 6.64
N GLN A 210 -4.87 -5.65 5.86
CA GLN A 210 -5.59 -5.34 4.64
C GLN A 210 -5.67 -6.56 3.71
N SER A 211 -4.64 -7.40 3.74
CA SER A 211 -4.65 -8.68 3.07
C SER A 211 -3.92 -9.71 3.93
N PHE A 212 -4.53 -10.88 4.10
CA PHE A 212 -3.85 -12.04 4.66
C PHE A 212 -3.22 -12.83 3.51
N TRP A 213 -1.94 -12.58 3.26
CA TRP A 213 -1.20 -13.23 2.19
C TRP A 213 -0.24 -14.28 2.75
N LEU A 214 0.04 -15.28 1.92
CA LEU A 214 1.01 -16.33 2.21
C LEU A 214 1.80 -16.69 0.97
N VAL A 215 2.95 -17.31 1.15
CA VAL A 215 3.78 -17.88 0.09
C VAL A 215 3.64 -19.40 0.08
N LEU A 216 3.29 -19.96 -1.07
CA LEU A 216 3.20 -21.40 -1.29
C LEU A 216 4.60 -22.02 -1.38
N PRO A 217 4.88 -23.16 -0.71
CA PRO A 217 6.17 -23.84 -0.76
C PRO A 217 6.42 -24.43 -2.15
N ASP A 218 7.67 -24.65 -2.55
CA ASP A 218 8.01 -25.03 -3.94
C ASP A 218 7.38 -26.33 -4.44
N HIS A 219 7.05 -27.26 -3.54
CA HIS A 219 6.39 -28.53 -3.89
C HIS A 219 4.87 -28.41 -4.08
N ALA A 220 4.25 -27.33 -3.60
CA ALA A 220 2.83 -27.08 -3.83
C ALA A 220 2.59 -26.74 -5.32
N PRO A 221 1.36 -26.94 -5.84
CA PRO A 221 1.00 -26.59 -7.21
C PRO A 221 1.39 -25.15 -7.60
N SER A 222 1.35 -24.84 -8.90
CA SER A 222 1.52 -23.46 -9.34
C SER A 222 0.50 -22.54 -8.69
N GLN A 223 0.83 -21.25 -8.53
CA GLN A 223 -0.11 -20.27 -7.98
C GLN A 223 -1.44 -20.25 -8.74
N LEU A 224 -1.41 -20.44 -10.07
CA LEU A 224 -2.63 -20.50 -10.88
C LEU A 224 -3.49 -21.73 -10.53
N GLU A 225 -2.88 -22.92 -10.45
CA GLU A 225 -3.59 -24.15 -10.08
C GLU A 225 -4.14 -24.08 -8.66
N ALA A 226 -3.37 -23.53 -7.72
CA ALA A 226 -3.83 -23.32 -6.34
C ALA A 226 -5.04 -22.37 -6.29
N LEU A 227 -4.99 -21.24 -7.02
CA LEU A 227 -6.12 -20.31 -7.10
C LEU A 227 -7.34 -20.93 -7.77
N GLN A 228 -7.14 -21.75 -8.81
CA GLN A 228 -8.23 -22.47 -9.46
C GLN A 228 -8.87 -23.48 -8.50
N SER A 229 -8.06 -24.25 -7.76
CA SER A 229 -8.56 -25.22 -6.77
C SER A 229 -9.36 -24.54 -5.63
N LEU A 230 -8.89 -23.37 -5.17
CA LEU A 230 -9.65 -22.55 -4.22
C LEU A 230 -10.97 -22.08 -4.83
N ALA A 231 -10.96 -21.58 -6.07
CA ALA A 231 -12.16 -21.13 -6.77
C ALA A 231 -13.18 -22.26 -7.00
N ASP A 232 -12.72 -23.46 -7.38
CA ASP A 232 -13.55 -24.65 -7.56
C ASP A 232 -14.19 -25.10 -6.23
N SER A 233 -13.56 -24.77 -5.11
CA SER A 233 -14.11 -24.96 -3.76
C SER A 233 -15.00 -23.80 -3.30
N GLY A 234 -15.27 -22.79 -4.13
CA GLY A 234 -16.04 -21.60 -3.76
C GLY A 234 -15.27 -20.55 -2.94
N VAL A 235 -13.94 -20.64 -2.87
CA VAL A 235 -13.08 -19.69 -2.15
C VAL A 235 -12.50 -18.65 -3.11
N SER A 236 -12.89 -17.38 -2.93
CA SER A 236 -12.41 -16.26 -3.75
C SER A 236 -11.05 -15.71 -3.29
N ALA A 237 -10.00 -16.51 -3.46
CA ALA A 237 -8.62 -16.08 -3.25
C ALA A 237 -8.10 -15.25 -4.44
N ARG A 238 -6.98 -14.54 -4.22
CA ARG A 238 -6.33 -13.74 -5.27
C ARG A 238 -4.85 -14.05 -5.37
N ARG A 239 -4.26 -13.83 -6.54
CA ARG A 239 -2.80 -13.78 -6.65
C ARG A 239 -2.22 -12.70 -5.73
N GLY A 240 -0.99 -12.91 -5.30
CA GLY A 240 -0.19 -11.90 -4.62
C GLY A 240 0.00 -10.63 -5.46
N ILE A 241 0.66 -9.64 -4.87
CA ILE A 241 0.89 -8.37 -5.55
C ILE A 241 1.85 -8.59 -6.72
N MET A 242 1.49 -8.06 -7.89
CA MET A 242 2.25 -8.21 -9.12
C MET A 242 3.65 -7.59 -9.03
N ALA A 243 4.57 -8.13 -9.82
CA ALA A 243 5.89 -7.57 -10.05
C ALA A 243 5.80 -6.49 -11.14
N SER A 244 5.78 -5.21 -10.75
CA SER A 244 5.52 -4.09 -11.67
C SER A 244 6.48 -4.04 -12.86
N HIS A 245 7.73 -4.46 -12.68
CA HIS A 245 8.74 -4.50 -13.74
C HIS A 245 8.47 -5.54 -14.82
N ARG A 246 7.64 -6.56 -14.54
CA ARG A 246 7.25 -7.60 -15.50
C ARG A 246 5.94 -7.28 -16.23
N GLU A 247 5.26 -6.21 -15.85
CA GLU A 247 4.02 -5.81 -16.52
C GLU A 247 4.33 -5.24 -17.92
N PRO A 248 3.49 -5.48 -18.94
CA PRO A 248 3.77 -5.03 -20.31
C PRO A 248 4.10 -3.54 -20.44
N ALA A 249 3.48 -2.69 -19.61
CA ALA A 249 3.76 -1.24 -19.59
C ALA A 249 5.21 -0.89 -19.15
N TYR A 250 5.93 -1.83 -18.56
CA TYR A 250 7.29 -1.72 -18.05
C TYR A 250 8.25 -2.76 -18.65
N ALA A 251 7.83 -3.53 -19.65
CA ALA A 251 8.63 -4.64 -20.19
C ALA A 251 10.03 -4.22 -20.71
N GLU A 252 10.15 -3.02 -21.29
CA GLU A 252 11.42 -2.48 -21.78
C GLU A 252 12.13 -1.58 -20.76
N HIS A 253 11.57 -1.46 -19.55
CA HIS A 253 12.10 -0.57 -18.52
C HIS A 253 13.35 -1.21 -17.87
N PRO A 254 14.53 -0.57 -17.90
CA PRO A 254 15.74 -1.15 -17.31
C PRO A 254 15.59 -1.38 -15.81
N HIS A 255 15.98 -2.58 -15.35
CA HIS A 255 15.97 -2.94 -13.94
C HIS A 255 17.12 -3.89 -13.61
N VAL A 256 17.54 -3.91 -12.33
CA VAL A 256 18.43 -4.93 -11.78
C VAL A 256 17.66 -6.26 -11.60
N PRO A 257 18.32 -7.39 -11.34
CA PRO A 257 17.60 -8.60 -10.92
C PRO A 257 16.76 -8.35 -9.66
N LEU A 258 15.52 -8.83 -9.63
CA LEU A 258 14.58 -8.66 -8.50
C LEU A 258 14.04 -10.03 -8.01
N PRO A 259 14.92 -11.00 -7.69
CA PRO A 259 14.53 -12.39 -7.48
C PRO A 259 13.50 -12.58 -6.35
N VAL A 260 13.56 -11.79 -5.27
CA VAL A 260 12.59 -11.91 -4.18
C VAL A 260 11.22 -11.43 -4.65
N THR A 261 11.14 -10.24 -5.26
CA THR A 261 9.91 -9.71 -5.85
C THR A 261 9.27 -10.70 -6.81
N GLU A 262 10.08 -11.32 -7.66
CA GLU A 262 9.63 -12.27 -8.68
C GLU A 262 9.10 -13.56 -8.07
N ARG A 263 9.80 -14.13 -7.08
CA ARG A 263 9.34 -15.29 -6.34
C ARG A 263 8.03 -15.00 -5.59
N LEU A 264 7.94 -13.84 -4.92
CA LEU A 264 6.72 -13.46 -4.19
C LEU A 264 5.54 -13.27 -5.14
N ALA A 265 5.73 -12.62 -6.28
CA ALA A 265 4.68 -12.46 -7.28
C ALA A 265 4.19 -13.80 -7.82
N GLN A 266 5.08 -14.80 -7.96
CA GLN A 266 4.76 -16.11 -8.52
C GLN A 266 4.22 -17.12 -7.51
N ARG A 267 4.55 -17.00 -6.22
CA ARG A 267 4.21 -18.01 -5.19
C ARG A 267 3.24 -17.50 -4.14
N SER A 268 2.96 -16.19 -4.08
CA SER A 268 2.07 -15.66 -3.05
C SER A 268 0.60 -15.72 -3.44
N ILE A 269 -0.28 -16.07 -2.52
CA ILE A 269 -1.74 -15.92 -2.67
C ILE A 269 -2.29 -15.09 -1.51
N ILE A 270 -3.43 -14.45 -1.74
CA ILE A 270 -4.15 -13.65 -0.76
C ILE A 270 -5.45 -14.38 -0.44
N LEU A 271 -5.63 -14.74 0.83
CA LEU A 271 -6.85 -15.36 1.33
C LEU A 271 -7.93 -14.30 1.61
N PRO A 272 -9.22 -14.64 1.52
CA PRO A 272 -10.30 -13.75 1.91
C PRO A 272 -10.16 -13.27 3.36
N VAL A 273 -10.25 -11.97 3.57
CA VAL A 273 -10.44 -11.33 4.89
C VAL A 273 -11.37 -10.14 4.73
N PHE A 274 -12.56 -10.25 5.31
CA PHE A 274 -13.59 -9.23 5.31
C PHE A 274 -14.36 -9.25 6.64
N ASP A 275 -14.93 -8.12 7.03
CA ASP A 275 -15.38 -7.89 8.42
C ASP A 275 -16.50 -8.83 8.87
N GLU A 276 -17.38 -9.23 7.95
CA GLU A 276 -18.53 -10.12 8.17
C GLU A 276 -18.19 -11.61 8.08
N MET A 277 -16.92 -11.94 7.82
CA MET A 277 -16.47 -13.32 7.66
C MET A 277 -16.71 -14.13 8.94
N THR A 278 -17.38 -15.27 8.77
CA THR A 278 -17.72 -16.20 9.85
C THR A 278 -16.62 -17.24 10.07
N ASP A 279 -16.58 -17.84 11.26
CA ASP A 279 -15.64 -18.91 11.59
C ASP A 279 -15.81 -20.13 10.67
N MET A 280 -17.04 -20.42 10.22
CA MET A 280 -17.31 -21.50 9.26
C MET A 280 -16.72 -21.21 7.88
N GLU A 281 -16.90 -19.99 7.36
CA GLU A 281 -16.29 -19.58 6.10
C GLU A 281 -14.77 -19.62 6.20
N GLN A 282 -14.22 -19.16 7.32
CA GLN A 282 -12.78 -19.20 7.56
C GLN A 282 -12.24 -20.63 7.65
N GLY A 283 -12.94 -21.52 8.35
CA GLY A 283 -12.63 -22.95 8.40
C GLY A 283 -12.64 -23.58 7.00
N HIS A 284 -13.65 -23.27 6.18
CA HIS A 284 -13.73 -23.75 4.80
C HIS A 284 -12.53 -23.28 3.96
N VAL A 285 -12.10 -22.02 4.10
CA VAL A 285 -10.88 -21.52 3.42
C VAL A 285 -9.65 -22.31 3.88
N VAL A 286 -9.49 -22.55 5.17
CA VAL A 286 -8.36 -23.31 5.73
C VAL A 286 -8.35 -24.73 5.20
N ASP A 287 -9.49 -25.42 5.22
CA ASP A 287 -9.61 -26.80 4.73
C ASP A 287 -9.31 -26.92 3.24
N SER A 288 -9.80 -25.97 2.43
CA SER A 288 -9.47 -25.91 1.00
C SER A 288 -7.98 -25.66 0.77
N LEU A 289 -7.35 -24.77 1.54
CA LEU A 289 -5.90 -24.54 1.44
C LEU A 289 -5.10 -25.79 1.83
N ARG A 290 -5.52 -26.51 2.87
CA ARG A 290 -4.84 -27.75 3.31
C ARG A 290 -4.78 -28.81 2.22
N ARG A 291 -5.83 -28.95 1.41
CA ARG A 291 -5.86 -29.91 0.28
C ARG A 291 -4.93 -29.54 -0.87
N ILE A 292 -4.44 -28.31 -0.92
CA ILE A 292 -3.50 -27.83 -1.94
C ILE A 292 -2.05 -28.08 -1.51
N VAL A 293 -1.79 -28.01 -0.22
CA VAL A 293 -0.43 -28.07 0.36
C VAL A 293 -0.06 -29.49 0.81
N LYS A 294 -1.02 -30.26 1.33
CA LYS A 294 -0.85 -31.68 1.67
C LYS A 294 -1.05 -32.58 0.45
#